data_AF-A0A7Z9QKD2-F1
#
_entry.id   AF-A0A7Z9QKD2-F1
#
_cell.length_a   1.000
_cell.length_b   1.000
_cell.length_c   1.000
_cell.angle_alpha   90.00
_cell.angle_beta   90.00
_cell.angle_gamma   90.00
#
_symmetry.space_group_name_H-M   'P 1'
#
loop_
_entity.id
_entity.type
_entity.pdbx_description
1 polymer ?
#
loop_
_entity_poly.entity_id
_entity_poly.type
_entity_poly.pdbx_seq_one_letter_code
_entity_poly.pdbx_strand_id
1 'polypeptide(L)'
;MAELSEHLPEDFEGKESLSGKFDSVAGLAKSYQELEKSMSGRIAIPSAEASGEELAEFYQKIGKPESVEGYSAPEGMEEWAEEARGIADAANLTKTQWDAFVAAQKAANEGLEGLAKKSLEEGHTHLQETYGSKYEEYLELAKRGRDHLTKNEALSDMVNSLDLKNPQAYELLREVGNLMADDSSPDTGEAASDPENEMREAAARIREILKGSEFTDRHDPANEKVTQEYYTLFAKLSEAGYTGAADPRLQPKYSF
;
A
#
# COMPACT_ATOMS: atom_id res chain seq x y z
N MET A 1 -37.87 -63.79 -33.68
CA MET A 1 -36.61 -63.14 -33.28
C MET A 1 -35.86 -64.15 -32.44
N ALA A 2 -34.55 -64.33 -32.64
CA ALA A 2 -33.79 -65.31 -31.86
C ALA A 2 -33.75 -64.88 -30.38
N GLU A 3 -34.13 -65.80 -29.49
CA GLU A 3 -34.17 -65.56 -28.05
C GLU A 3 -32.73 -65.48 -27.51
N LEU A 4 -32.44 -64.48 -26.68
CA LEU A 4 -31.10 -64.26 -26.10
C LEU A 4 -30.60 -65.48 -25.31
N SER A 5 -31.52 -66.27 -24.75
CA SER A 5 -31.28 -67.48 -23.97
C SER A 5 -30.59 -68.60 -24.76
N GLU A 6 -30.82 -68.69 -26.08
CA GLU A 6 -30.22 -69.71 -26.97
C GLU A 6 -28.75 -69.46 -27.29
N HIS A 7 -28.26 -68.24 -27.05
CA HIS A 7 -26.89 -67.81 -27.36
C HIS A 7 -26.00 -67.62 -26.13
N LEU A 8 -26.53 -67.79 -24.92
CA LEU A 8 -25.77 -67.68 -23.67
C LEU A 8 -25.19 -69.04 -23.26
N PRO A 9 -23.89 -69.13 -22.90
CA PRO A 9 -23.31 -70.35 -22.35
C PRO A 9 -24.12 -70.90 -21.16
N GLU A 10 -24.14 -72.22 -20.98
CA GLU A 10 -24.84 -72.84 -19.85
C GLU A 10 -24.25 -72.40 -18.49
N ASP A 11 -22.94 -72.19 -18.43
CA ASP A 11 -22.20 -71.84 -17.21
C ASP A 11 -22.06 -70.32 -16.96
N PHE A 12 -22.81 -69.48 -17.68
CA PHE A 12 -22.72 -68.03 -17.48
C PHE A 12 -23.39 -67.62 -16.15
N GLU A 13 -22.60 -67.24 -15.14
CA GLU A 13 -23.09 -66.86 -13.80
C GLU A 13 -24.12 -65.70 -13.82
N GLY A 14 -24.08 -64.82 -14.83
CA GLY A 14 -24.99 -63.69 -14.97
C GLY A 14 -26.32 -64.01 -15.68
N LYS A 15 -26.63 -65.28 -15.97
CA LYS A 15 -27.76 -65.67 -16.83
C LYS A 15 -29.10 -65.18 -16.27
N GLU A 16 -29.34 -65.38 -14.97
CA GLU A 16 -30.51 -64.84 -14.27
C GLU A 16 -30.60 -63.31 -14.31
N SER A 17 -29.46 -62.62 -14.27
CA SER A 17 -29.40 -61.15 -14.27
C SER A 17 -29.74 -60.53 -15.62
N LEU A 18 -29.59 -61.29 -16.71
CA LEU A 18 -29.91 -60.91 -18.08
C LEU A 18 -31.29 -61.42 -18.53
N SER A 19 -31.74 -62.55 -17.97
CA SER A 19 -33.06 -63.12 -18.21
C SER A 19 -34.17 -62.12 -17.87
N GLY A 20 -34.99 -61.78 -18.87
CA GLY A 20 -36.12 -60.84 -18.72
C GLY A 20 -35.75 -59.35 -18.83
N LYS A 21 -34.47 -58.98 -18.97
CA LYS A 21 -34.06 -57.59 -19.24
C LYS A 21 -33.92 -57.28 -20.73
N PHE A 22 -33.69 -58.30 -21.56
CA PHE A 22 -33.47 -58.14 -22.98
C PHE A 22 -34.17 -59.27 -23.76
N ASP A 23 -35.05 -58.88 -24.69
CA ASP A 23 -35.84 -59.82 -25.49
C ASP A 23 -35.07 -60.39 -26.70
N SER A 24 -33.88 -59.87 -26.99
CA SER A 24 -33.07 -60.30 -28.13
C SER A 24 -31.60 -59.92 -27.97
N VAL A 25 -30.74 -60.61 -28.73
CA VAL A 25 -29.32 -60.26 -28.89
C VAL A 25 -29.15 -58.81 -29.39
N ALA A 26 -30.04 -58.34 -30.27
CA ALA A 26 -30.02 -56.95 -30.74
C ALA A 26 -30.33 -55.94 -29.63
N GLY A 27 -31.21 -56.29 -28.68
CA GLY A 27 -31.49 -55.47 -27.49
C GLY A 27 -30.29 -55.37 -26.55
N LEU A 28 -29.61 -56.49 -26.31
CA LEU A 28 -28.37 -56.52 -25.52
C LEU A 28 -27.25 -55.71 -26.17
N ALA A 29 -27.03 -55.87 -27.48
CA ALA A 29 -26.00 -55.13 -28.22
C ALA A 29 -26.24 -53.61 -28.17
N LYS A 30 -27.49 -53.15 -28.29
CA LYS A 30 -27.84 -51.74 -28.11
C LYS A 30 -27.57 -51.26 -26.69
N SER A 31 -27.94 -52.04 -25.67
CA SER A 31 -27.67 -51.68 -24.28
C SER A 31 -26.18 -51.61 -23.97
N TYR A 32 -25.38 -52.51 -24.54
CA TYR A 32 -23.93 -52.48 -24.41
C TYR A 32 -23.33 -51.25 -25.09
N GLN A 33 -23.83 -50.89 -26.29
CA GLN A 33 -23.42 -49.67 -26.98
C GLN A 33 -23.74 -48.40 -26.17
N GLU A 34 -24.92 -48.32 -25.55
CA GLU A 34 -25.27 -47.20 -24.66
C GLU A 34 -24.45 -47.21 -23.37
N LEU A 35 -24.09 -48.39 -22.85
CA LEU A 35 -23.17 -48.50 -21.71
C LEU A 35 -21.77 -48.02 -22.07
N GLU A 36 -21.21 -48.40 -23.22
CA GLU A 36 -19.91 -47.90 -23.67
C GLU A 36 -19.92 -46.38 -23.86
N LYS A 37 -20.97 -45.82 -24.47
CA LYS A 37 -21.15 -44.36 -24.56
C LYS A 37 -21.19 -43.72 -23.17
N SER A 38 -21.95 -44.30 -22.23
CA SER A 38 -22.05 -43.80 -20.85
C SER A 38 -20.72 -43.87 -20.11
N MET A 39 -19.95 -44.95 -20.32
CA MET A 39 -18.66 -45.16 -19.66
C MET A 39 -17.57 -44.28 -20.27
N SER A 40 -17.61 -44.02 -21.58
CA SER A 40 -16.62 -43.17 -22.28
C SER A 40 -16.58 -41.72 -21.78
N GLY A 41 -17.65 -41.24 -21.14
CA GLY A 41 -17.72 -39.89 -20.58
C GLY A 41 -17.43 -39.81 -19.08
N ARG A 42 -17.12 -40.93 -18.40
CA ARG A 42 -16.90 -40.93 -16.96
C ARG A 42 -15.46 -40.56 -16.62
N ILE A 43 -15.33 -39.59 -15.72
CA ILE A 43 -14.06 -39.26 -15.07
C ILE A 43 -14.03 -40.00 -13.74
N ALA A 44 -12.99 -40.82 -13.52
CA ALA A 44 -12.77 -41.45 -12.22
C ALA A 44 -12.38 -40.37 -11.19
N ILE A 45 -13.05 -40.35 -10.05
CA ILE A 45 -12.72 -39.42 -8.97
C ILE A 45 -11.52 -40.01 -8.20
N PRO A 46 -10.38 -39.29 -8.10
CA PRO A 46 -9.24 -39.76 -7.35
C PRO A 46 -9.59 -39.97 -5.87
N SER A 47 -9.03 -41.01 -5.26
CA SER A 47 -9.12 -41.21 -3.80
C SER A 47 -8.16 -40.26 -3.08
N ALA A 48 -8.25 -40.19 -1.75
CA ALA A 48 -7.31 -39.41 -0.94
C ALA A 48 -5.86 -39.94 -1.02
N GLU A 49 -5.68 -41.20 -1.42
CA GLU A 49 -4.38 -41.88 -1.55
C GLU A 49 -3.93 -41.96 -3.02
N ALA A 50 -4.62 -41.28 -3.94
CA ALA A 50 -4.31 -41.32 -5.35
C ALA A 50 -2.87 -40.84 -5.62
N SER A 51 -2.22 -41.50 -6.57
CA SER A 51 -0.89 -41.12 -7.05
C SER A 51 -0.92 -39.75 -7.73
N GLY A 52 0.26 -39.12 -7.85
CA GLY A 52 0.39 -37.84 -8.56
C GLY A 52 -0.04 -37.93 -10.03
N GLU A 53 0.15 -39.09 -10.66
CA GLU A 53 -0.23 -39.32 -12.06
C GLU A 53 -1.76 -39.41 -12.23
N GLU A 54 -2.45 -40.12 -11.33
CA GLU A 54 -3.92 -40.19 -11.32
C GLU A 54 -4.56 -38.83 -11.07
N LEU A 55 -3.97 -38.02 -10.16
CA LEU A 55 -4.41 -36.65 -9.92
C LEU A 55 -4.18 -35.77 -11.15
N ALA A 56 -3.02 -35.87 -11.79
CA ALA A 56 -2.71 -35.10 -13.00
C ALA A 56 -3.71 -35.41 -14.13
N GLU A 57 -3.99 -36.69 -14.39
CA GLU A 57 -4.97 -37.10 -15.41
C GLU A 57 -6.37 -36.58 -15.09
N PHE A 58 -6.80 -36.63 -13.83
CA PHE A 58 -8.07 -36.08 -13.40
C PHE A 58 -8.16 -34.57 -13.68
N TYR A 59 -7.16 -33.80 -13.21
CA TYR A 59 -7.15 -32.35 -13.36
C TYR A 59 -7.08 -31.92 -14.83
N GLN A 60 -6.30 -32.61 -15.66
CA GLN A 60 -6.27 -32.37 -17.11
C GLN A 60 -7.65 -32.62 -17.75
N LYS A 61 -8.33 -33.73 -17.40
CA LYS A 61 -9.69 -34.02 -17.91
C LYS A 61 -10.73 -32.97 -17.54
N ILE A 62 -10.60 -32.33 -16.38
CA ILE A 62 -11.51 -31.25 -15.96
C ILE A 62 -11.07 -29.86 -16.42
N GLY A 63 -10.01 -29.74 -17.21
CA GLY A 63 -9.61 -28.52 -17.90
C GLY A 63 -8.44 -27.76 -17.26
N LYS A 64 -7.60 -28.43 -16.46
CA LYS A 64 -6.26 -27.92 -16.14
C LYS A 64 -5.41 -27.87 -17.42
N PRO A 65 -4.71 -26.76 -17.70
CA PRO A 65 -3.74 -26.70 -18.78
C PRO A 65 -2.62 -27.74 -18.65
N GLU A 66 -2.00 -28.11 -19.78
CA GLU A 66 -0.86 -29.03 -19.81
C GLU A 66 0.43 -28.40 -19.25
N SER A 67 0.52 -27.07 -19.25
CA SER A 67 1.67 -26.32 -18.75
C SER A 67 1.26 -24.94 -18.22
N VAL A 68 2.17 -24.30 -17.47
CA VAL A 68 1.97 -22.96 -16.89
C VAL A 68 1.65 -21.89 -17.93
N GLU A 69 2.11 -22.06 -19.17
CA GLU A 69 1.86 -21.13 -20.28
C GLU A 69 0.40 -21.16 -20.77
N GLY A 70 -0.35 -22.22 -20.46
CA GLY A 70 -1.75 -22.35 -20.85
C GLY A 70 -2.72 -21.45 -20.08
N TYR A 71 -2.24 -20.78 -19.02
CA TYR A 71 -2.97 -19.80 -18.23
C TYR A 71 -2.84 -18.39 -18.85
N SER A 72 -3.86 -17.95 -19.57
CA SER A 72 -3.87 -16.66 -20.28
C SER A 72 -4.04 -15.46 -19.35
N ALA A 73 -3.35 -14.36 -19.63
CA ALA A 73 -3.56 -13.09 -18.95
C ALA A 73 -4.25 -12.09 -19.89
N PRO A 74 -5.21 -11.29 -19.42
CA PRO A 74 -5.71 -10.14 -20.16
C PRO A 74 -4.67 -9.01 -20.16
N GLU A 75 -4.82 -8.08 -21.09
CA GLU A 75 -3.97 -6.90 -21.20
C GLU A 75 -3.93 -6.09 -19.88
N GLY A 76 -2.72 -5.74 -19.46
CA GLY A 76 -2.42 -4.98 -18.25
C GLY A 76 -2.23 -5.85 -16.99
N MET A 77 -2.23 -7.17 -17.14
CA MET A 77 -2.08 -8.14 -16.04
C MET A 77 -0.94 -9.13 -16.28
N GLU A 78 -0.10 -8.91 -17.31
CA GLU A 78 0.94 -9.83 -17.73
C GLU A 78 1.96 -10.12 -16.63
N GLU A 79 2.50 -9.08 -15.98
CA GLU A 79 3.50 -9.18 -14.93
C GLU A 79 2.95 -9.94 -13.70
N TRP A 80 1.76 -9.55 -13.24
CA TRP A 80 1.08 -10.25 -12.14
C TRP A 80 0.79 -11.72 -12.50
N ALA A 81 0.38 -11.98 -13.74
CA ALA A 81 0.08 -13.32 -14.19
C ALA A 81 1.34 -14.19 -14.29
N GLU A 82 2.49 -13.64 -14.70
CA GLU A 82 3.77 -14.37 -14.69
C GLU A 82 4.10 -14.94 -13.31
N GLU A 83 3.88 -14.16 -12.25
CA GLU A 83 4.07 -14.61 -10.87
C GLU A 83 2.99 -15.60 -10.42
N ALA A 84 1.74 -15.38 -10.80
CA ALA A 84 0.60 -16.17 -10.34
C ALA A 84 0.42 -17.52 -11.06
N ARG A 85 0.93 -17.67 -12.28
CA ARG A 85 0.82 -18.90 -13.10
C ARG A 85 1.41 -20.13 -12.41
N GLY A 86 2.56 -19.99 -11.76
CA GLY A 86 3.20 -21.09 -11.04
C GLY A 86 2.36 -21.57 -9.86
N ILE A 87 1.69 -20.64 -9.18
CA ILE A 87 0.75 -20.95 -8.09
C ILE A 87 -0.48 -21.68 -8.65
N ALA A 88 -0.98 -21.23 -9.80
CA ALA A 88 -2.15 -21.83 -10.43
C ALA A 88 -1.92 -23.27 -10.89
N ASP A 89 -0.76 -23.54 -11.49
CA ASP A 89 -0.37 -24.89 -11.88
C ASP A 89 -0.23 -25.82 -10.67
N ALA A 90 0.45 -25.35 -9.62
CA ALA A 90 0.62 -26.10 -8.37
C ALA A 90 -0.72 -26.37 -7.65
N ALA A 91 -1.68 -25.45 -7.76
CA ALA A 91 -3.03 -25.60 -7.22
C ALA A 91 -3.97 -26.41 -8.13
N ASN A 92 -3.49 -26.86 -9.30
CA ASN A 92 -4.28 -27.54 -10.32
C ASN A 92 -5.55 -26.77 -10.76
N LEU A 93 -5.44 -25.44 -10.85
CA LEU A 93 -6.55 -24.61 -11.31
C LEU A 93 -6.92 -24.97 -12.75
N THR A 94 -8.21 -25.11 -13.03
CA THR A 94 -8.70 -25.21 -14.41
C THR A 94 -8.61 -23.87 -15.10
N LYS A 95 -8.57 -23.86 -16.44
CA LYS A 95 -8.55 -22.62 -17.22
C LYS A 95 -9.72 -21.69 -16.85
N THR A 96 -10.92 -22.25 -16.68
CA THR A 96 -12.10 -21.47 -16.30
C THR A 96 -11.98 -20.84 -14.90
N GLN A 97 -11.39 -21.56 -13.94
CA GLN A 97 -11.16 -21.02 -12.59
C GLN A 97 -10.10 -19.92 -12.61
N TRP A 98 -9.03 -20.12 -13.39
CA TRP A 98 -8.03 -19.10 -13.63
C TRP A 98 -8.63 -17.84 -14.27
N ASP A 99 -9.37 -17.99 -15.37
CA ASP A 99 -9.99 -16.84 -16.06
C ASP A 99 -10.91 -16.04 -15.12
N ALA A 100 -11.70 -16.72 -14.28
CA ALA A 100 -12.54 -16.07 -13.27
C ALA A 100 -11.71 -15.33 -12.20
N PHE A 101 -10.62 -15.94 -11.75
CA PHE A 101 -9.72 -15.33 -10.76
C PHE A 101 -9.03 -14.08 -11.33
N VAL A 102 -8.50 -14.16 -12.56
CA VAL A 102 -7.84 -13.01 -13.19
C VAL A 102 -8.84 -11.88 -13.46
N ALA A 103 -10.06 -12.21 -13.88
CA ALA A 103 -11.12 -11.21 -14.04
C ALA A 103 -11.45 -10.50 -12.71
N ALA A 104 -11.54 -11.24 -11.60
CA ALA A 104 -11.78 -10.67 -10.28
C ALA A 104 -10.63 -9.77 -9.82
N GLN A 105 -9.37 -10.20 -10.05
CA GLN A 105 -8.20 -9.41 -9.71
C GLN A 105 -8.13 -8.11 -10.53
N LYS A 106 -8.40 -8.20 -11.84
CA LYS A 106 -8.44 -7.01 -12.72
C LYS A 106 -9.50 -6.02 -12.24
N ALA A 107 -10.71 -6.49 -11.94
CA ALA A 107 -11.78 -5.64 -11.44
C ALA A 107 -11.43 -5.01 -10.07
N ALA A 108 -10.72 -5.73 -9.20
CA ALA A 108 -10.24 -5.18 -7.93
C ALA A 108 -9.20 -4.07 -8.14
N ASN A 109 -8.24 -4.27 -9.05
CA ASN A 109 -7.23 -3.27 -9.40
C ASN A 109 -7.87 -2.02 -10.02
N GLU A 110 -8.76 -2.19 -11.00
CA GLU A 110 -9.52 -1.09 -11.61
C GLU A 110 -10.38 -0.35 -10.58
N GLY A 111 -10.96 -1.09 -9.62
CA GLY A 111 -11.72 -0.51 -8.51
C GLY A 111 -10.86 0.36 -7.59
N LEU A 112 -9.67 -0.11 -7.22
CA LEU A 112 -8.70 0.65 -6.43
C LEU A 112 -8.20 1.89 -7.17
N GLU A 113 -7.88 1.77 -8.46
CA GLU A 113 -7.52 2.91 -9.30
C GLU A 113 -8.66 3.92 -9.42
N GLY A 114 -9.89 3.45 -9.57
CA GLY A 114 -11.09 4.28 -9.62
C GLY A 114 -11.30 5.05 -8.32
N LEU A 115 -11.13 4.39 -7.16
CA LEU A 115 -11.18 5.03 -5.85
C LEU A 115 -10.06 6.06 -5.67
N ALA A 116 -8.83 5.74 -6.10
CA ALA A 116 -7.71 6.65 -6.04
C ALA A 116 -7.97 7.91 -6.91
N LYS A 117 -8.42 7.74 -8.16
CA LYS A 117 -8.78 8.86 -9.05
C LYS A 117 -9.88 9.72 -8.44
N LYS A 118 -10.94 9.11 -7.93
CA LYS A 118 -12.05 9.82 -7.29
C LYS A 118 -11.57 10.60 -6.06
N SER A 119 -10.72 10.00 -5.23
CA SER A 119 -10.14 10.65 -4.06
C SER A 119 -9.28 11.86 -4.43
N LEU A 120 -8.56 11.82 -5.55
CA LEU A 120 -7.75 12.95 -6.04
C LEU A 120 -8.63 14.06 -6.64
N GLU A 121 -9.70 13.72 -7.34
CA GLU A 121 -10.67 14.70 -7.87
C GLU A 121 -11.43 15.40 -6.75
N GLU A 122 -11.90 14.64 -5.75
CA GLU A 122 -12.53 15.17 -4.54
C GLU A 122 -11.56 16.03 -3.74
N GLY A 123 -10.31 15.61 -3.61
CA GLY A 123 -9.27 16.38 -2.94
C GLY A 123 -8.99 17.71 -3.62
N HIS A 124 -8.83 17.72 -4.94
CA HIS A 124 -8.65 18.95 -5.72
C HIS A 124 -9.85 19.90 -5.57
N THR A 125 -11.07 19.38 -5.68
CA THR A 125 -12.29 20.17 -5.52
C THR A 125 -12.36 20.75 -4.11
N HIS A 126 -12.09 19.94 -3.08
CA HIS A 126 -12.07 20.37 -1.69
C HIS A 126 -11.06 21.49 -1.44
N LEU A 127 -9.84 21.39 -2.00
CA LEU A 127 -8.83 22.43 -1.86
C LEU A 127 -9.25 23.73 -2.57
N GLN A 128 -9.87 23.65 -3.75
CA GLN A 128 -10.40 24.82 -4.45
C GLN A 128 -11.55 25.49 -3.69
N GLU A 129 -12.47 24.71 -3.12
CA GLU A 129 -13.57 25.23 -2.30
C GLU A 129 -13.05 25.88 -0.99
N THR A 130 -12.05 25.25 -0.36
CA THR A 130 -11.48 25.70 0.91
C THR A 130 -10.71 27.02 0.76
N TYR A 131 -9.91 27.14 -0.30
CA TYR A 131 -8.99 28.26 -0.48
C TYR A 131 -9.45 29.32 -1.48
N GLY A 132 -10.44 29.00 -2.33
CA GLY A 132 -11.04 29.93 -3.27
C GLY A 132 -9.98 30.68 -4.09
N SER A 133 -10.00 32.01 -4.03
CA SER A 133 -9.05 32.86 -4.75
C SER A 133 -7.58 32.70 -4.32
N LYS A 134 -7.32 32.13 -3.14
CA LYS A 134 -5.96 31.88 -2.64
C LYS A 134 -5.41 30.51 -3.05
N TYR A 135 -6.20 29.67 -3.71
CA TYR A 135 -5.78 28.32 -4.09
C TYR A 135 -4.47 28.33 -4.90
N GLU A 136 -4.34 29.24 -5.86
CA GLU A 136 -3.13 29.33 -6.69
C GLU A 136 -1.91 29.78 -5.89
N GLU A 137 -2.09 30.76 -4.99
CA GLU A 137 -1.04 31.24 -4.08
C GLU A 137 -0.54 30.12 -3.17
N TYR A 138 -1.46 29.33 -2.61
CA TYR A 138 -1.13 28.21 -1.74
C TYR A 138 -0.57 27.00 -2.51
N LEU A 139 -0.97 26.82 -3.77
CA LEU A 139 -0.35 25.82 -4.65
C LEU A 139 1.12 26.17 -4.91
N GLU A 140 1.44 27.44 -5.11
CA GLU A 140 2.83 27.90 -5.26
C GLU A 140 3.64 27.76 -3.96
N LEU A 141 3.02 27.89 -2.78
CA LEU A 141 3.67 27.53 -1.50
C LEU A 141 3.93 26.02 -1.43
N ALA A 142 2.94 25.19 -1.76
CA ALA A 142 3.10 23.74 -1.73
C ALA A 142 4.20 23.24 -2.69
N LYS A 143 4.28 23.80 -3.90
CA LYS A 143 5.38 23.52 -4.84
C LYS A 143 6.74 23.89 -4.26
N ARG A 144 6.85 25.06 -3.63
CA ARG A 144 8.10 25.50 -2.97
C ARG A 144 8.53 24.57 -1.84
N GLY A 145 7.59 24.15 -0.99
CA GLY A 145 7.88 23.19 0.08
C GLY A 145 8.35 21.84 -0.46
N ARG A 146 7.72 21.36 -1.54
CA ARG A 146 8.16 20.15 -2.26
C ARG A 146 9.58 20.29 -2.78
N ASP A 147 9.84 21.36 -3.53
CA ASP A 147 11.14 21.61 -4.16
C ASP A 147 12.27 21.80 -3.14
N HIS A 148 11.96 22.20 -1.91
CA HIS A 148 12.92 22.24 -0.83
C HIS A 148 13.23 20.85 -0.27
N LEU A 149 12.20 20.06 0.01
CA LEU A 149 12.38 18.73 0.59
C LEU A 149 13.05 17.76 -0.39
N THR A 150 12.85 17.92 -1.70
CA THR A 150 13.52 17.10 -2.72
C THR A 150 15.02 17.37 -2.86
N LYS A 151 15.53 18.49 -2.31
CA LYS A 151 16.99 18.72 -2.22
C LYS A 151 17.66 17.76 -1.24
N ASN A 152 16.91 17.17 -0.33
CA ASN A 152 17.40 16.09 0.51
C ASN A 152 17.25 14.77 -0.25
N GLU A 153 18.37 14.18 -0.67
CA GLU A 153 18.38 12.91 -1.42
C GLU A 153 17.66 11.78 -0.68
N ALA A 154 17.72 11.75 0.66
CA ALA A 154 17.04 10.73 1.46
C ALA A 154 15.50 10.87 1.45
N LEU A 155 14.98 12.05 1.10
CA LEU A 155 13.53 12.33 1.07
C LEU A 155 12.99 12.49 -0.35
N SER A 156 13.84 12.69 -1.35
CA SER A 156 13.45 13.02 -2.73
C SER A 156 12.43 12.05 -3.31
N ASP A 157 12.66 10.74 -3.22
CA ASP A 157 11.76 9.74 -3.81
C ASP A 157 10.39 9.73 -3.11
N MET A 158 10.39 9.82 -1.78
CA MET A 158 9.15 9.91 -1.00
C MET A 158 8.36 11.17 -1.36
N VAL A 159 9.03 12.33 -1.38
CA VAL A 159 8.39 13.63 -1.64
C VAL A 159 7.86 13.71 -3.08
N ASN A 160 8.59 13.17 -4.05
CA ASN A 160 8.14 13.11 -5.45
C ASN A 160 6.95 12.16 -5.65
N SER A 161 6.76 11.18 -4.76
CA SER A 161 5.59 10.29 -4.79
C SER A 161 4.30 10.95 -4.26
N LEU A 162 4.40 12.11 -3.59
CA LEU A 162 3.25 12.82 -3.06
C LEU A 162 2.49 13.58 -4.16
N ASP A 163 1.19 13.29 -4.31
CA ASP A 163 0.32 14.02 -5.23
C ASP A 163 -0.23 15.29 -4.56
N LEU A 164 0.00 16.46 -5.15
CA LEU A 164 -0.52 17.75 -4.67
C LEU A 164 -2.05 17.86 -4.78
N LYS A 165 -2.73 16.94 -5.45
CA LYS A 165 -4.19 16.81 -5.42
C LYS A 165 -4.70 16.10 -4.17
N ASN A 166 -3.83 15.38 -3.45
CA ASN A 166 -4.16 14.83 -2.15
C ASN A 166 -4.13 15.97 -1.11
N PRO A 167 -5.23 16.24 -0.38
CA PRO A 167 -5.29 17.37 0.55
C PRO A 167 -4.23 17.32 1.65
N GLN A 168 -3.93 16.15 2.19
CA GLN A 168 -2.96 15.99 3.27
C GLN A 168 -1.54 16.23 2.79
N ALA A 169 -1.19 15.71 1.61
CA ALA A 169 0.10 16.01 0.98
C ALA A 169 0.23 17.50 0.62
N TYR A 170 -0.84 18.08 0.08
CA TYR A 170 -0.91 19.50 -0.21
C TYR A 170 -0.68 20.35 1.04
N GLU A 171 -1.42 20.09 2.13
CA GLU A 171 -1.29 20.84 3.39
C GLU A 171 0.12 20.73 3.96
N LEU A 172 0.69 19.52 4.02
CA LEU A 172 2.05 19.30 4.51
C LEU A 172 3.06 20.14 3.71
N LEU A 173 3.03 20.04 2.39
CA LEU A 173 3.97 20.72 1.52
C LEU A 173 3.74 22.23 1.51
N ARG A 174 2.48 22.68 1.60
CA ARG A 174 2.15 24.10 1.75
C ARG A 174 2.70 24.65 3.05
N GLU A 175 2.54 23.93 4.16
CA GLU A 175 3.02 24.37 5.47
C GLU A 175 4.54 24.52 5.47
N VAL A 176 5.26 23.57 4.89
CA VAL A 176 6.72 23.67 4.67
C VAL A 176 7.05 24.88 3.78
N GLY A 177 6.34 25.07 2.68
CA GLY A 177 6.53 26.23 1.81
C GLY A 177 6.21 27.56 2.47
N ASN A 178 5.25 27.61 3.39
CA ASN A 178 4.89 28.79 4.16
C ASN A 178 5.97 29.12 5.19
N LEU A 179 6.47 28.12 5.91
CA LEU A 179 7.63 28.28 6.81
C LEU A 179 8.85 28.84 6.08
N MET A 180 9.03 28.49 4.81
CA MET A 180 10.09 29.04 3.96
C MET A 180 9.78 30.41 3.35
N ALA A 181 8.52 30.83 3.29
CA ALA A 181 8.10 32.09 2.69
C ALA A 181 8.03 33.20 3.74
N ASP A 182 7.68 32.87 4.99
CA ASP A 182 7.74 33.78 6.14
C ASP A 182 9.19 34.12 6.50
N ASP A 183 10.14 33.25 6.16
CA ASP A 183 11.57 33.46 6.37
C ASP A 183 12.26 33.81 5.05
N SER A 184 12.57 35.09 4.85
CA SER A 184 13.50 35.51 3.80
C SER A 184 14.83 34.78 4.06
N SER A 185 15.15 33.76 3.26
CA SER A 185 16.33 32.91 3.46
C SER A 185 17.58 33.74 3.82
N PRO A 186 18.32 33.39 4.88
CA PRO A 186 19.73 33.70 4.90
C PRO A 186 20.38 32.96 3.75
N ASP A 187 21.15 33.71 2.98
CA ASP A 187 22.13 33.20 2.05
C ASP A 187 22.95 32.08 2.70
N THR A 188 23.35 31.13 1.86
CA THR A 188 24.21 30.01 2.19
C THR A 188 25.34 30.37 3.17
N GLY A 189 25.23 29.88 4.42
CA GLY A 189 26.37 29.78 5.34
C GLY A 189 26.33 30.62 6.61
N GLU A 190 25.25 30.60 7.37
CA GLU A 190 25.29 30.92 8.81
C GLU A 190 24.19 30.12 9.53
N ALA A 191 24.52 29.52 10.67
CA ALA A 191 23.67 28.57 11.38
C ALA A 191 22.28 29.17 11.66
N ALA A 192 21.23 28.57 11.08
CA ALA A 192 19.86 28.94 11.38
C ALA A 192 19.61 28.82 12.88
N SER A 193 19.10 29.89 13.49
CA SER A 193 18.86 29.98 14.92
C SER A 193 17.69 29.09 15.32
N ASP A 194 18.02 27.90 15.81
CA ASP A 194 17.11 27.04 16.57
C ASP A 194 16.45 27.88 17.68
N PRO A 195 15.10 27.96 17.76
CA PRO A 195 14.40 28.68 18.82
C PRO A 195 14.86 28.26 20.23
N GLU A 196 15.25 27.00 20.41
CA GLU A 196 15.83 26.52 21.67
C GLU A 196 17.24 27.11 21.91
N ASN A 197 18.04 27.27 20.85
CA ASN A 197 19.35 27.90 20.92
C ASN A 197 19.24 29.41 21.21
N GLU A 198 18.27 30.12 20.62
CA GLU A 198 18.01 31.53 20.95
C GLU A 198 17.65 31.73 22.43
N MET A 199 16.87 30.81 23.01
CA MET A 199 16.52 30.88 24.44
C MET A 199 17.72 30.56 25.32
N ARG A 200 18.60 29.63 24.90
CA ARG A 200 19.86 29.35 25.60
C ARG A 200 20.83 30.53 25.56
N GLU A 201 20.94 31.22 24.42
CA GLU A 201 21.74 32.43 24.27
C GLU A 201 21.19 33.59 25.12
N ALA A 202 19.87 33.78 25.14
CA ALA A 202 19.22 34.76 26.03
C ALA A 202 19.50 34.46 27.51
N ALA A 203 19.40 33.19 27.94
CA ALA A 203 19.72 32.79 29.30
C ALA A 203 21.21 32.91 29.64
N ALA A 204 22.12 32.66 28.69
CA ALA A 204 23.55 32.89 28.87
C ALA A 204 23.83 34.39 29.05
N ARG A 205 23.22 35.25 28.23
CA ARG A 205 23.38 36.70 28.31
C ARG A 205 22.84 37.28 29.62
N ILE A 206 21.67 36.83 30.09
CA ILE A 206 21.14 37.22 31.41
C ILE A 206 22.12 36.84 32.53
N ARG A 207 22.72 35.63 32.49
CA ARG A 207 23.69 35.22 33.50
C ARG A 207 24.95 36.09 33.51
N GLU A 208 25.41 36.53 32.34
CA GLU A 208 26.54 37.47 32.26
C GLU A 208 26.17 38.86 32.77
N ILE A 209 24.98 39.36 32.43
CA ILE A 209 24.46 40.64 32.96
C ILE A 209 24.40 40.60 34.51
N LEU A 210 23.89 39.52 35.09
CA LEU A 210 23.78 39.35 36.54
C LEU A 210 25.13 39.25 37.26
N LYS A 211 26.22 38.90 36.55
CA LYS A 211 27.59 38.89 37.09
C LYS A 211 28.29 40.24 36.98
N GLY A 212 27.85 41.09 36.06
CA GLY A 212 28.45 42.41 35.80
C GLY A 212 28.17 43.40 36.92
N SER A 213 29.19 44.15 37.34
CA SER A 213 29.03 45.22 38.33
C SER A 213 28.11 46.33 37.81
N GLU A 214 28.06 46.52 36.49
CA GLU A 214 27.25 47.50 35.78
C GLU A 214 25.74 47.30 36.02
N PHE A 215 25.30 46.06 36.27
CA PHE A 215 23.91 45.77 36.61
C PHE A 215 23.61 46.05 38.10
N THR A 216 24.58 45.84 38.97
CA THR A 216 24.41 46.00 40.43
C THR A 216 24.65 47.42 40.94
N ASP A 217 25.50 48.20 40.27
CA ASP A 217 25.78 49.59 40.64
C ASP A 217 24.82 50.54 39.93
N ARG A 218 23.89 51.10 40.69
CA ARG A 218 22.87 52.05 40.20
C ARG A 218 23.46 53.37 39.71
N HIS A 219 24.72 53.69 40.05
CA HIS A 219 25.40 54.91 39.62
C HIS A 219 26.27 54.69 38.39
N ASP A 220 26.37 53.44 37.89
CA ASP A 220 27.06 53.16 36.64
C ASP A 220 26.26 53.77 35.46
N PRO A 221 26.89 54.57 34.58
CA PRO A 221 26.21 55.17 33.44
C PRO A 221 25.63 54.13 32.45
N ALA A 222 26.10 52.88 32.48
CA ALA A 222 25.56 51.77 31.71
C ALA A 222 24.43 51.01 32.42
N ASN A 223 24.16 51.28 33.71
CA ASN A 223 23.20 50.53 34.52
C ASN A 223 21.79 50.52 33.92
N GLU A 224 21.30 51.67 33.48
CA GLU A 224 19.97 51.78 32.88
C GLU A 224 19.85 50.92 31.62
N LYS A 225 20.87 50.95 30.75
CA LYS A 225 20.90 50.17 29.51
C LYS A 225 20.95 48.67 29.78
N VAL A 226 21.83 48.24 30.69
CA VAL A 226 22.00 46.82 31.04
C VAL A 226 20.76 46.28 31.77
N THR A 227 20.09 47.11 32.56
CA THR A 227 18.83 46.77 33.24
C THR A 227 17.67 46.59 32.24
N GLN A 228 17.57 47.47 31.24
CA GLN A 228 16.58 47.31 30.17
C GLN A 228 16.83 46.03 29.36
N GLU A 229 18.09 45.76 28.99
CA GLU A 229 18.48 44.53 28.29
C GLU A 229 18.10 43.27 29.11
N TYR A 230 18.35 43.29 30.42
CA TYR A 230 17.93 42.22 31.33
C TYR A 230 16.42 41.96 31.26
N TYR A 231 15.59 43.01 31.38
CA TYR A 231 14.14 42.84 31.39
C TYR A 231 13.60 42.38 30.04
N THR A 232 14.16 42.86 28.93
CA THR A 232 13.78 42.39 27.58
C THR A 232 14.08 40.90 27.40
N LEU A 233 15.28 40.45 27.78
CA LEU A 233 15.66 39.04 27.66
C LEU A 233 14.85 38.16 28.62
N PHE A 234 14.58 38.65 29.83
CA PHE A 234 13.76 37.93 30.81
C PHE A 234 12.32 37.77 30.35
N ALA A 235 11.72 38.82 29.75
CA ALA A 235 10.39 38.74 29.14
C ALA A 235 10.37 37.71 28.01
N LYS A 236 11.37 37.71 27.11
CA LYS A 236 11.51 36.71 26.03
C LYS A 236 11.50 35.27 26.58
N LEU A 237 12.26 35.00 27.64
CA LEU A 237 12.27 33.68 28.30
C LEU A 237 10.92 33.33 28.95
N SER A 238 10.28 34.29 29.60
CA SER A 238 8.99 34.07 30.27
C SER A 238 7.87 33.79 29.27
N GLU A 239 7.83 34.50 28.14
CA GLU A 239 6.85 34.28 27.06
C GLU A 239 7.03 32.91 26.40
N ALA A 240 8.28 32.46 26.28
CA ALA A 240 8.62 31.11 25.80
C ALA A 240 8.40 29.99 26.86
N GLY A 241 7.86 30.32 28.03
CA GLY A 241 7.47 29.34 29.06
C GLY A 241 8.62 28.80 29.90
N TYR A 242 9.75 29.51 29.98
CA TYR A 242 10.87 29.17 30.87
C TYR A 242 10.72 29.85 32.24
N THR A 243 11.18 29.17 33.30
CA THR A 243 11.14 29.72 34.67
C THR A 243 12.24 30.76 34.93
N GLY A 244 12.87 31.29 33.87
CA GLY A 244 14.00 32.23 33.90
C GLY A 244 15.33 31.61 33.46
N ALA A 245 16.42 32.38 33.57
CA ALA A 245 17.75 31.97 33.07
C ALA A 245 18.39 30.76 33.79
N ALA A 246 17.80 30.32 34.92
CA ALA A 246 18.22 29.15 35.67
C ALA A 246 17.43 27.87 35.30
N ASP A 247 16.48 27.95 34.36
CA ASP A 247 15.66 26.80 33.95
C ASP A 247 16.55 25.62 33.51
N PRO A 248 16.35 24.40 34.05
CA PRO A 248 17.17 23.23 33.74
C PRO A 248 17.24 22.89 32.25
N ARG A 249 16.22 23.24 31.46
CA ARG A 249 16.16 23.02 30.00
C ARG A 249 17.17 23.89 29.24
N LEU A 250 17.58 25.01 29.83
CA LEU A 250 18.52 25.98 29.26
C LEU A 250 19.95 25.78 29.76
N GLN A 251 20.18 24.81 30.64
CA GLN A 251 21.52 24.45 31.09
C GLN A 251 22.19 23.55 30.04
N PRO A 252 23.50 23.75 29.75
CA PRO A 252 24.22 22.83 28.90
C PRO A 252 24.18 21.42 29.52
N LYS A 253 23.75 20.42 28.75
CA LYS A 253 23.79 19.02 29.19
C LYS A 253 25.26 18.65 29.38
N TYR A 254 25.67 18.36 30.62
CA TYR A 254 26.99 17.81 30.87
C TYR A 254 27.10 16.46 30.17
N SER A 255 27.96 16.38 29.15
CA SER A 255 28.42 15.11 28.60
C SER A 255 29.36 14.47 29.63
N PHE A 256 28.96 13.32 30.17
CA PHE A 256 29.87 12.37 30.81
C PHE A 256 30.42 11.42 29.75
#